data_AF-A0A835PP90-F1
#
_entry.id   AF-A0A835PP90-F1
#
_cell.length_a   1.000
_cell.length_b   1.000
_cell.length_c   1.000
_cell.angle_alpha   90.00
_cell.angle_beta   90.00
_cell.angle_gamma   90.00
#
_symmetry.space_group_name_H-M   'P 1'
#
loop_
_entity.id
_entity.type
_entity.pdbx_description
1 polymer ?
#
loop_
_entity_poly.entity_id
_entity_poly.type
_entity_poly.pdbx_seq_one_letter_code
_entity_poly.pdbx_strand_id
1 'polypeptide(L)'
;MNPFSSPRKVAGSLCISPALAVLLRRLRYSNLRVGICCQDDNATPQKETLIKGLAATHSLNCVSFSGKHEDSFNKFSQAWNGTGPVSWYITSKEYELFFSQLKSKGWRIVYVGAETDIRAKDGFSNISKLEELPITICSFNKTATCDKLTLMIGYVMKLSREEDFAKAERHIPMYPTQNGLLFVPLTFELPLAQQLKRLDALLHKATDEIIQIDASSNFSKGTVFSPAFCELKSK
;
A
#
# COMPACT_ATOMS: atom_id res chain seq x y z
N MET A 1 7.03 13.21 56.72
CA MET A 1 7.61 12.59 55.50
C MET A 1 6.62 11.53 55.03
N ASN A 2 5.94 11.75 53.89
CA ASN A 2 5.03 10.76 53.30
C ASN A 2 5.76 10.03 52.14
N PRO A 3 5.85 8.69 52.15
CA PRO A 3 6.57 7.92 51.13
C PRO A 3 5.62 7.35 50.06
N PHE A 4 4.74 8.18 49.49
CA PHE A 4 3.88 7.77 48.37
C PHE A 4 3.97 8.80 47.23
N SER A 5 5.05 8.73 46.47
CA SER A 5 5.11 9.27 45.11
C SER A 5 5.20 8.10 44.15
N SER A 6 4.02 7.65 43.70
CA SER A 6 3.90 6.73 42.57
C SER A 6 4.60 7.34 41.35
N PRO A 7 5.40 6.60 40.58
CA PRO A 7 6.01 7.14 39.37
C PRO A 7 4.89 7.51 38.40
N ARG A 8 4.86 8.80 38.02
CA ARG A 8 4.00 9.32 36.95
C ARG A 8 4.18 8.39 35.74
N LYS A 9 3.10 7.72 35.33
CA LYS A 9 3.01 7.05 34.03
C LYS A 9 3.43 8.06 32.97
N VAL A 10 4.60 7.85 32.37
CA VAL A 10 5.03 8.59 31.18
C VAL A 10 3.99 8.27 30.11
N ALA A 11 3.27 9.29 29.66
CA ALA A 11 2.35 9.18 28.54
C ALA A 11 3.12 8.58 27.35
N GLY A 12 2.64 7.46 26.82
CA GLY A 12 3.30 6.75 25.72
C GLY A 12 3.55 7.71 24.55
N SER A 13 4.81 7.82 24.13
CA SER A 13 5.19 8.64 22.99
C SER A 13 4.46 8.18 21.73
N LEU A 14 3.80 9.10 21.02
CA LEU A 14 3.22 8.81 19.71
C LEU A 14 4.33 8.31 18.77
N CYS A 15 4.19 7.09 18.26
CA CYS A 15 5.13 6.50 17.32
C CYS A 15 4.41 5.97 16.08
N ILE A 16 5.16 5.91 14.99
CA ILE A 16 4.68 5.36 13.72
C ILE A 16 5.10 3.90 13.68
N SER A 17 4.20 3.02 13.24
CA SER A 17 4.56 1.62 13.06
C SER A 17 5.59 1.46 11.95
N PRO A 18 6.55 0.53 12.07
CA PRO A 18 7.54 0.27 11.02
C PRO A 18 6.89 -0.03 9.65
N ALA A 19 5.78 -0.78 9.66
CA ALA A 19 5.00 -1.12 8.47
C ALA A 19 4.53 0.13 7.71
N LEU A 20 3.97 1.13 8.42
CA LEU A 20 3.51 2.37 7.81
C LEU A 20 4.68 3.19 7.25
N ALA A 21 5.79 3.26 7.97
CA ALA A 21 6.98 3.99 7.51
C ALA A 21 7.55 3.40 6.21
N VAL A 22 7.63 2.06 6.11
CA VAL A 22 8.05 1.36 4.89
C VAL A 22 7.05 1.61 3.74
N LEU A 23 5.75 1.51 4.03
CA LEU A 23 4.71 1.73 3.04
C LEU A 23 4.73 3.16 2.45
N LEU A 24 4.84 4.19 3.30
CA LEU A 24 4.88 5.58 2.84
C LEU A 24 6.10 5.85 1.93
N ARG A 25 7.25 5.24 2.22
CA ARG A 25 8.43 5.32 1.35
C ARG A 25 8.18 4.69 -0.02
N ARG A 26 7.55 3.51 -0.07
CA ARG A 26 7.19 2.84 -1.33
C ARG A 26 6.16 3.64 -2.13
N LEU A 27 5.13 4.14 -1.44
CA LEU A 27 4.07 4.95 -2.04
C LEU A 27 4.58 6.27 -2.63
N ARG A 28 5.62 6.88 -2.04
CA ARG A 28 6.26 8.06 -2.62
C ARG A 28 6.81 7.81 -4.03
N TYR A 29 7.22 6.58 -4.33
CA TYR A 29 7.80 6.20 -5.61
C TYR A 29 6.90 5.30 -6.45
N SER A 30 5.61 5.17 -6.12
CA SER A 30 4.70 4.23 -6.78
C SER A 30 4.02 4.77 -8.03
N ASN A 31 4.27 6.04 -8.38
CA ASN A 31 3.55 6.81 -9.40
C ASN A 31 2.05 7.02 -9.12
N LEU A 32 1.61 6.72 -7.89
CA LEU A 32 0.25 7.01 -7.44
C LEU A 32 0.21 8.40 -6.82
N ARG A 33 -0.92 9.09 -6.97
CA ARG A 33 -1.21 10.23 -6.11
C ARG A 33 -1.56 9.72 -4.72
N VAL A 34 -0.78 10.12 -3.72
CA VAL A 34 -0.93 9.66 -2.34
C VAL A 34 -1.04 10.86 -1.41
N GLY A 35 -1.96 10.77 -0.44
CA GLY A 35 -2.13 11.77 0.60
C GLY A 35 -2.47 11.12 1.93
N ILE A 36 -2.24 11.85 3.02
CA ILE A 36 -2.60 11.44 4.37
C ILE A 36 -3.77 12.30 4.84
N CYS A 37 -4.79 11.64 5.39
CA CYS A 37 -5.95 12.32 5.96
C CYS A 37 -5.74 12.59 7.46
N CYS A 38 -5.84 13.85 7.86
CA CYS A 38 -5.85 14.26 9.27
C CYS A 38 -7.28 14.39 9.76
N GLN A 39 -7.65 13.60 10.77
CA GLN A 39 -8.95 13.78 11.41
C GLN A 39 -8.91 14.93 12.42
N ASP A 40 -9.69 15.98 12.19
CA ASP A 40 -9.69 17.19 13.03
C ASP A 40 -10.40 16.95 14.37
N ASP A 41 -11.44 16.11 14.42
CA ASP A 41 -12.34 16.01 15.58
C ASP A 41 -11.74 15.37 16.85
N ASN A 42 -10.58 14.70 16.73
CA ASN A 42 -9.95 13.92 17.82
C ASN A 42 -8.41 13.95 17.76
N ALA A 43 -7.81 14.83 16.96
CA ALA A 43 -6.35 14.94 16.89
C ALA A 43 -5.85 15.81 18.05
N THR A 44 -4.96 15.26 18.87
CA THR A 44 -4.14 16.11 19.73
C THR A 44 -3.20 16.95 18.86
N PRO A 45 -2.80 18.17 19.27
CA PRO A 45 -1.85 18.99 18.50
C PRO A 45 -0.56 18.25 18.16
N GLN A 46 -0.12 17.35 19.05
CA GLN A 46 1.03 16.47 18.82
C GLN A 46 0.82 15.48 17.66
N LYS A 47 -0.37 14.88 17.57
CA LYS A 47 -0.72 13.95 16.48
C LYS A 47 -0.81 14.69 15.15
N GLU A 48 -1.40 15.88 15.14
CA GLU A 48 -1.49 16.70 13.93
C GLU A 48 -0.09 17.11 13.44
N THR A 49 0.77 17.55 14.35
CA THR A 49 2.18 17.87 14.06
C THR A 49 2.92 16.66 13.49
N LEU A 50 2.72 15.47 14.09
CA LEU A 50 3.33 14.24 13.61
C LEU A 50 2.87 13.89 12.18
N ILE A 51 1.57 13.96 11.89
CA ILE A 51 1.04 13.63 10.56
C ILE A 51 1.51 14.65 9.51
N LYS A 52 1.49 15.94 9.85
CA LYS A 52 2.02 16.99 8.95
C LYS A 52 3.52 16.80 8.69
N GLY A 53 4.29 16.43 9.71
CA GLY A 53 5.71 16.09 9.58
C GLY A 53 5.96 14.87 8.69
N LEU A 54 5.13 13.82 8.81
CA LEU A 54 5.18 12.66 7.91
C LEU A 54 4.88 13.02 6.46
N ALA A 55 3.79 13.77 6.25
CA ALA A 55 3.40 14.21 4.92
C ALA A 55 4.53 15.02 4.27
N ALA A 56 5.13 15.97 5.01
CA ALA A 56 6.29 16.74 4.53
C ALA A 56 7.51 15.86 4.20
N THR A 57 7.85 14.91 5.08
CA THR A 57 9.01 14.01 4.91
C THR A 57 8.90 13.15 3.64
N HIS A 58 7.68 12.74 3.30
CA HIS A 58 7.41 11.91 2.13
C HIS A 58 6.90 12.69 0.91
N SER A 59 6.86 14.02 0.99
CA SER A 59 6.33 14.90 -0.07
C SER A 59 4.89 14.54 -0.47
N LEU A 60 4.07 14.17 0.51
CA LEU A 60 2.67 13.79 0.34
C LEU A 60 1.75 14.94 0.69
N ASN A 61 0.56 14.95 0.08
CA ASN A 61 -0.49 15.90 0.45
C ASN A 61 -1.07 15.53 1.81
N CYS A 62 -1.32 16.54 2.65
CA CYS A 62 -2.04 16.38 3.91
C CYS A 62 -3.42 17.01 3.75
N VAL A 63 -4.48 16.21 3.92
CA VAL A 63 -5.87 16.68 3.79
C VAL A 63 -6.56 16.59 5.14
N SER A 64 -7.05 17.73 5.63
CA SER A 64 -7.86 17.76 6.85
C SER A 64 -9.28 17.27 6.58
N PHE A 65 -9.84 16.57 7.55
CA PHE A 65 -11.14 15.93 7.47
C PHE A 65 -11.79 15.91 8.86
N SER A 66 -13.06 16.33 8.94
CA SER A 66 -13.91 16.13 10.12
C SER A 66 -15.02 15.13 9.75
N GLY A 67 -15.12 14.01 10.47
CA GLY A 67 -16.00 12.91 10.07
C GLY A 67 -17.47 13.09 10.43
N LYS A 68 -17.81 14.22 11.04
CA LYS A 68 -19.13 14.45 11.66
C LYS A 68 -20.01 15.43 10.89
N HIS A 69 -19.47 16.14 9.90
CA HIS A 69 -20.18 17.21 9.19
C HIS A 69 -20.18 16.97 7.68
N GLU A 70 -21.31 17.18 7.01
CA GLU A 70 -21.42 17.00 5.55
C GLU A 70 -20.46 17.92 4.78
N ASP A 71 -20.27 19.14 5.26
CA ASP A 71 -19.34 20.13 4.69
C ASP A 71 -17.88 19.64 4.63
N SER A 72 -17.51 18.70 5.50
CA SER A 72 -16.17 18.14 5.55
C SER A 72 -15.84 17.33 4.30
N PHE A 73 -16.82 16.65 3.70
CA PHE A 73 -16.59 15.91 2.46
C PHE A 73 -16.31 16.86 1.30
N ASN A 74 -17.03 17.97 1.21
CA ASN A 74 -16.83 18.96 0.16
C ASN A 74 -15.42 19.57 0.24
N LYS A 75 -14.97 19.94 1.45
CA LYS A 75 -13.60 20.41 1.70
C LYS A 75 -12.55 19.35 1.36
N PHE A 76 -12.77 18.11 1.79
CA PHE A 76 -11.91 16.97 1.47
C PHE A 76 -11.81 16.75 -0.05
N SER A 77 -12.95 16.74 -0.75
CA SER A 77 -13.00 16.51 -2.19
C SER A 77 -12.33 17.64 -2.97
N GLN A 78 -12.49 18.89 -2.54
CA GLN A 78 -11.81 20.04 -3.14
C GLN A 78 -10.29 19.97 -2.93
N ALA A 79 -9.84 19.67 -1.71
CA ALA A 79 -8.43 19.54 -1.40
C ALA A 79 -7.78 18.33 -2.10
N TRP A 80 -8.50 17.21 -2.21
CA TRP A 80 -8.04 16.05 -2.96
C TRP A 80 -8.08 16.28 -4.45
N ASN A 81 -8.95 17.14 -5.01
CA ASN A 81 -8.98 17.45 -6.45
C ASN A 81 -8.82 16.21 -7.35
N GLY A 82 -9.63 15.16 -7.12
CA GLY A 82 -9.53 13.88 -7.81
C GLY A 82 -10.90 13.28 -8.07
N THR A 83 -11.00 12.38 -9.05
CA THR A 83 -12.26 11.70 -9.38
C THR A 83 -12.43 10.47 -8.50
N GLY A 84 -13.66 10.24 -8.03
CA GLY A 84 -13.92 9.13 -7.11
C GLY A 84 -13.72 7.72 -7.68
N PRO A 85 -14.09 7.41 -8.93
CA PRO A 85 -13.98 6.03 -9.47
C PRO A 85 -12.57 5.44 -9.51
N VAL A 86 -11.53 6.27 -9.49
CA VAL A 86 -10.12 5.84 -9.49
C VAL A 86 -9.42 6.08 -8.15
N SER A 87 -10.17 6.52 -7.13
CA SER A 87 -9.60 6.94 -5.84
C SER A 87 -9.91 5.93 -4.74
N TRP A 88 -8.94 5.78 -3.83
CA TRP A 88 -8.96 4.80 -2.75
C TRP A 88 -8.85 5.52 -1.40
N TYR A 89 -9.63 5.08 -0.42
CA TYR A 89 -9.55 5.54 0.97
C TYR A 89 -9.18 4.37 1.89
N ILE A 90 -8.04 4.46 2.56
CA ILE A 90 -7.51 3.39 3.41
C ILE A 90 -7.58 3.81 4.88
N THR A 91 -8.18 2.97 5.72
CA THR A 91 -8.40 3.28 7.15
C THR A 91 -8.52 2.02 8.00
N SER A 92 -8.22 2.12 9.29
CA SER A 92 -8.55 1.09 10.31
C SER A 92 -9.72 1.51 11.20
N LYS A 93 -10.41 2.60 10.83
CA LYS A 93 -11.52 3.19 11.58
C LYS A 93 -12.71 3.39 10.68
N GLU A 94 -13.88 3.26 11.27
CA GLU A 94 -15.15 3.46 10.59
C GLU A 94 -15.64 4.90 10.69
N TYR A 95 -16.15 5.41 9.56
CA TYR A 95 -16.75 6.73 9.42
C TYR A 95 -18.00 6.65 8.53
N GLU A 96 -19.12 6.18 9.06
CA GLU A 96 -20.32 5.81 8.27
C GLU A 96 -20.80 6.90 7.29
N LEU A 97 -20.98 8.14 7.78
CA LEU A 97 -21.42 9.27 6.94
C LEU A 97 -20.44 9.53 5.80
N PHE A 98 -19.15 9.61 6.11
CA PHE A 98 -18.11 9.85 5.12
C PHE A 98 -17.95 8.70 4.13
N PHE A 99 -18.07 7.45 4.59
CA PHE A 99 -18.03 6.27 3.73
C PHE A 99 -19.21 6.27 2.76
N SER A 100 -20.39 6.68 3.21
CA SER A 100 -21.57 6.80 2.34
C SER A 100 -21.35 7.86 1.25
N GLN A 101 -20.72 8.98 1.59
CA GLN A 101 -20.36 10.03 0.63
C GLN A 101 -19.24 9.60 -0.34
N LEU A 102 -18.20 8.92 0.15
CA LEU A 102 -17.13 8.37 -0.69
C LEU A 102 -17.70 7.37 -1.71
N LYS A 103 -18.56 6.44 -1.25
CA LYS A 103 -19.22 5.46 -2.12
C LYS A 103 -20.12 6.11 -3.16
N SER A 104 -20.89 7.14 -2.80
CA SER A 104 -21.75 7.84 -3.78
C SER A 104 -20.95 8.54 -4.88
N LYS A 105 -19.66 8.80 -4.65
CA LYS A 105 -18.71 9.28 -5.66
C LYS A 105 -17.90 8.17 -6.34
N GLY A 106 -18.14 6.90 -6.02
CA GLY A 106 -17.47 5.75 -6.62
C GLY A 106 -16.09 5.42 -6.03
N TRP A 107 -15.72 5.99 -4.89
CA TRP A 107 -14.46 5.64 -4.23
C TRP A 107 -14.47 4.21 -3.72
N ARG A 108 -13.29 3.58 -3.74
CA ARG A 108 -13.07 2.31 -3.05
C ARG A 108 -12.55 2.55 -1.64
N ILE A 109 -13.10 1.84 -0.66
CA ILE A 109 -12.71 1.94 0.74
C ILE A 109 -11.99 0.65 1.15
N VAL A 110 -10.77 0.76 1.66
CA VAL A 110 -9.98 -0.37 2.16
C VAL A 110 -9.90 -0.30 3.68
N TYR A 111 -10.40 -1.33 4.35
CA TYR A 111 -10.30 -1.47 5.79
C TYR A 111 -9.10 -2.31 6.19
N VAL A 112 -8.31 -1.84 7.14
CA VAL A 112 -7.10 -2.51 7.63
C VAL A 112 -7.32 -3.06 9.03
N GLY A 113 -7.07 -4.37 9.21
CA GLY A 113 -7.15 -5.03 10.52
C GLY A 113 -8.54 -5.54 10.90
N ALA A 114 -9.43 -5.79 9.93
CA ALA A 114 -10.67 -6.51 10.21
C ALA A 114 -10.38 -8.02 10.31
N GLU A 115 -10.73 -8.63 11.45
CA GLU A 115 -10.63 -10.08 11.67
C GLU A 115 -11.72 -10.88 10.95
N THR A 116 -12.73 -10.20 10.44
CA THR A 116 -13.85 -10.80 9.71
C THR A 116 -14.09 -10.06 8.41
N ASP A 117 -14.70 -10.74 7.45
CA ASP A 117 -15.05 -10.23 6.14
C ASP A 117 -16.26 -9.27 6.22
N ILE A 118 -16.20 -8.30 7.15
CA ILE A 118 -17.33 -7.52 7.66
C ILE A 118 -18.12 -6.87 6.50
N ARG A 119 -17.49 -6.65 5.35
CA ARG A 119 -18.05 -5.85 4.25
C ARG A 119 -17.58 -6.29 2.86
N ALA A 120 -17.72 -7.57 2.50
CA ALA A 120 -17.71 -7.97 1.09
C ALA A 120 -18.98 -7.46 0.34
N LYS A 121 -19.25 -6.15 0.45
CA LYS A 121 -20.32 -5.41 -0.21
C LYS A 121 -19.68 -4.39 -1.15
N ASP A 122 -20.40 -4.02 -2.22
CA ASP A 122 -19.92 -3.12 -3.26
C ASP A 122 -19.18 -1.88 -2.70
N GLY A 123 -17.92 -1.76 -3.10
CA GLY A 123 -17.05 -0.61 -2.77
C GLY A 123 -16.12 -0.79 -1.57
N PHE A 124 -16.20 -1.88 -0.79
CA PHE A 124 -15.28 -2.17 0.31
C PHE A 124 -14.29 -3.30 -0.02
N SER A 125 -13.09 -3.23 0.56
CA SER A 125 -12.09 -4.31 0.54
C SER A 125 -11.44 -4.40 1.92
N ASN A 126 -11.21 -5.60 2.43
CA ASN A 126 -10.56 -5.80 3.72
C ASN A 126 -9.15 -6.36 3.51
N ILE A 127 -8.19 -5.84 4.28
CA ILE A 127 -6.85 -6.42 4.42
C ILE A 127 -6.54 -6.61 5.89
N SER A 128 -5.84 -7.68 6.25
CA SER A 128 -5.52 -7.97 7.66
C SER A 128 -4.35 -7.10 8.15
N LYS A 129 -3.36 -6.87 7.27
CA LYS A 129 -2.15 -6.10 7.56
C LYS A 129 -1.89 -5.02 6.51
N LEU A 130 -1.20 -3.94 6.89
CA LEU A 130 -0.84 -2.85 5.96
C LEU A 130 0.06 -3.33 4.81
N GLU A 131 0.87 -4.34 5.08
CA GLU A 131 1.80 -4.95 4.15
C GLU A 131 1.10 -5.62 2.95
N GLU A 132 -0.21 -5.89 3.05
CA GLU A 132 -1.03 -6.42 1.94
C GLU A 132 -1.43 -5.33 0.95
N LEU A 133 -1.31 -4.05 1.32
CA LEU A 133 -1.80 -2.94 0.50
C LEU A 133 -1.11 -2.87 -0.88
N PRO A 134 0.23 -2.99 -1.02
CA PRO A 134 0.89 -2.92 -2.31
C PRO A 134 0.38 -3.96 -3.32
N ILE A 135 0.27 -5.22 -2.90
CA ILE A 135 -0.21 -6.29 -3.77
C ILE A 135 -1.70 -6.11 -4.10
N THR A 136 -2.49 -5.59 -3.16
CA THR A 136 -3.92 -5.30 -3.36
C THR A 136 -4.13 -4.19 -4.39
N ILE A 137 -3.35 -3.10 -4.32
CA ILE A 137 -3.37 -2.01 -5.31
C ILE A 137 -3.00 -2.56 -6.70
N CYS A 138 -1.92 -3.32 -6.81
CA CYS A 138 -1.46 -3.85 -8.10
C CYS A 138 -2.47 -4.82 -8.70
N SER A 139 -3.01 -5.75 -7.91
CA SER A 139 -4.07 -6.67 -8.37
C SER A 139 -5.27 -5.91 -8.90
N PHE A 140 -5.70 -4.84 -8.22
CA PHE A 140 -6.81 -4.03 -8.72
C PHE A 140 -6.45 -3.31 -10.02
N ASN A 141 -5.30 -2.65 -10.08
CA ASN A 141 -4.86 -1.94 -11.28
C ASN A 141 -4.74 -2.87 -12.48
N LYS A 142 -4.30 -4.12 -12.27
CA LYS A 142 -4.31 -5.18 -13.30
C LYS A 142 -5.73 -5.51 -13.76
N THR A 143 -6.69 -5.67 -12.84
CA THR A 143 -8.09 -5.92 -13.22
C THR A 143 -8.76 -4.74 -13.92
N ALA A 144 -8.44 -3.51 -13.52
CA ALA A 144 -9.07 -2.30 -14.01
C ALA A 144 -8.61 -1.88 -15.41
N THR A 145 -7.40 -2.27 -15.82
CA THR A 145 -6.86 -1.94 -17.15
C THR A 145 -7.47 -2.75 -18.28
N CYS A 146 -8.20 -3.84 -17.99
CA CYS A 146 -8.81 -4.77 -18.98
C CYS A 146 -7.81 -5.31 -20.02
N ASP A 147 -6.52 -5.06 -19.84
CA ASP A 147 -5.45 -5.44 -20.75
C ASP A 147 -4.83 -6.76 -20.31
N LYS A 148 -4.97 -7.78 -21.16
CA LYS A 148 -4.40 -9.12 -20.93
C LYS A 148 -2.88 -9.11 -20.87
N LEU A 149 -2.22 -8.03 -21.28
CA LEU A 149 -0.77 -7.88 -21.31
C LEU A 149 -0.20 -7.29 -20.01
N THR A 150 -1.03 -6.88 -19.05
CA THR A 150 -0.52 -6.33 -17.79
C THR A 150 0.09 -7.44 -16.91
N LEU A 151 1.38 -7.34 -16.63
CA LEU A 151 2.15 -8.28 -15.82
C LEU A 151 2.48 -7.71 -14.45
N MET A 152 2.14 -8.46 -13.40
CA MET A 152 2.55 -8.22 -12.02
C MET A 152 3.86 -8.94 -11.72
N ILE A 153 4.91 -8.16 -11.52
CA ILE A 153 6.27 -8.60 -11.23
C ILE A 153 6.54 -8.44 -9.73
N GLY A 154 6.72 -9.55 -9.02
CA GLY A 154 7.16 -9.53 -7.63
C GLY A 154 8.65 -9.24 -7.52
N TYR A 155 9.09 -8.60 -6.43
CA TYR A 155 10.52 -8.46 -6.14
C TYR A 155 10.80 -8.50 -4.64
N VAL A 156 12.02 -8.88 -4.27
CA VAL A 156 12.55 -8.75 -2.90
C VAL A 156 13.79 -7.87 -2.94
N MET A 157 13.76 -6.73 -2.26
CA MET A 157 14.87 -5.81 -2.18
C MET A 157 14.99 -5.20 -0.78
N LYS A 158 16.20 -4.77 -0.40
CA LYS A 158 16.38 -3.90 0.77
C LYS A 158 15.79 -2.53 0.47
N LEU A 159 15.18 -1.88 1.45
CA LEU A 159 14.53 -0.58 1.29
C LEU A 159 15.46 0.51 0.72
N SER A 160 16.72 0.55 1.15
CA SER A 160 17.71 1.48 0.57
C SER A 160 17.93 1.23 -0.92
N ARG A 161 17.92 -0.02 -1.35
CA ARG A 161 18.04 -0.40 -2.76
C ARG A 161 16.78 -0.09 -3.56
N GLU A 162 15.60 -0.20 -2.96
CA GLU A 162 14.35 0.28 -3.59
C GLU A 162 14.42 1.78 -3.84
N GLU A 163 14.92 2.56 -2.87
CA GLU A 163 15.08 4.01 -3.01
C GLU A 163 16.14 4.38 -4.07
N ASP A 164 17.29 3.70 -4.10
CA ASP A 164 18.31 3.88 -5.13
C ASP A 164 17.73 3.64 -6.54
N PHE A 165 17.01 2.52 -6.70
CA PHE A 165 16.39 2.14 -7.95
C PHE A 165 15.30 3.13 -8.38
N ALA A 166 14.42 3.52 -7.45
CA ALA A 166 13.36 4.48 -7.71
C ALA A 166 13.90 5.86 -8.13
N LYS A 167 15.06 6.27 -7.60
CA LYS A 167 15.74 7.53 -7.98
C LYS A 167 16.45 7.43 -9.33
N ALA A 168 17.11 6.31 -9.60
CA ALA A 168 17.87 6.10 -10.83
C ALA A 168 16.96 5.83 -12.06
N GLU A 169 15.96 4.98 -11.90
CA GLU A 169 15.12 4.47 -13.00
C GLU A 169 13.71 5.11 -13.04
N ARG A 170 13.48 6.15 -12.22
CA ARG A 170 12.22 6.90 -12.12
C ARG A 170 11.00 6.02 -11.83
N HIS A 171 10.90 5.59 -10.57
CA HIS A 171 9.76 4.95 -9.91
C HIS A 171 9.74 3.41 -9.94
N ILE A 172 9.15 2.81 -8.90
CA ILE A 172 8.79 1.38 -8.87
C ILE A 172 7.26 1.35 -8.97
N PRO A 173 6.72 1.31 -10.19
CA PRO A 173 5.34 1.68 -10.43
C PRO A 173 4.38 0.60 -9.92
N MET A 174 3.45 1.01 -9.06
CA MET A 174 2.30 0.18 -8.64
C MET A 174 1.06 0.46 -9.51
N TYR A 175 1.21 1.33 -10.50
CA TYR A 175 0.27 1.58 -11.58
C TYR A 175 0.90 1.09 -12.90
N PRO A 176 0.13 0.55 -13.86
CA PRO A 176 0.74 -0.06 -15.04
C PRO A 176 1.58 0.95 -15.82
N THR A 177 2.79 0.54 -16.20
CA THR A 177 3.62 1.32 -17.13
C THR A 177 3.04 1.29 -18.54
N GLN A 178 3.66 2.06 -19.45
CA GLN A 178 3.36 1.96 -20.89
C GLN A 178 3.54 0.54 -21.45
N ASN A 179 4.39 -0.28 -20.81
CA ASN A 179 4.65 -1.67 -21.18
C ASN A 179 3.78 -2.66 -20.39
N GLY A 180 2.78 -2.19 -19.64
CA GLY A 180 1.90 -3.05 -18.84
C GLY A 180 2.57 -3.67 -17.60
N LEU A 181 3.71 -3.15 -17.13
CA LEU A 181 4.40 -3.73 -15.97
C LEU A 181 3.91 -3.09 -14.66
N LEU A 182 3.65 -3.93 -13.66
CA LEU A 182 3.34 -3.57 -12.28
C LEU A 182 4.36 -4.22 -11.35
N PHE A 183 4.96 -3.44 -10.45
CA PHE A 183 5.98 -3.96 -9.54
C PHE A 183 5.45 -4.07 -8.11
N VAL A 184 5.52 -5.28 -7.56
CA VAL A 184 5.00 -5.61 -6.23
C VAL A 184 6.15 -5.99 -5.30
N PRO A 185 6.39 -5.21 -4.23
CA PRO A 185 7.33 -5.63 -3.20
C PRO A 185 6.76 -6.84 -2.44
N LEU A 186 7.51 -7.93 -2.43
CA LEU A 186 7.24 -9.07 -1.57
C LEU A 186 7.71 -8.81 -0.15
N THR A 187 6.97 -9.34 0.82
CA THR A 187 7.29 -9.23 2.23
C THR A 187 7.25 -10.59 2.92
N PHE A 188 8.03 -10.77 3.98
CA PHE A 188 7.97 -11.96 4.83
C PHE A 188 6.93 -11.84 5.95
N GLU A 189 6.33 -10.66 6.13
CA GLU A 189 5.24 -10.41 7.08
C GLU A 189 3.91 -11.10 6.69
N LEU A 190 3.84 -11.58 5.44
CA LEU A 190 2.72 -12.29 4.85
C LEU A 190 3.20 -13.62 4.27
N PRO A 191 2.35 -14.66 4.20
CA PRO A 191 2.72 -15.92 3.57
C PRO A 191 3.15 -15.72 2.10
N LEU A 192 4.41 -16.03 1.77
CA LEU A 192 4.94 -15.86 0.41
C LEU A 192 4.12 -16.63 -0.63
N ALA A 193 3.67 -17.85 -0.29
CA ALA A 193 2.84 -18.65 -1.18
C ALA A 193 1.52 -17.94 -1.59
N GLN A 194 0.94 -17.12 -0.71
CA GLN A 194 -0.26 -16.34 -1.05
C GLN A 194 0.07 -15.15 -1.96
N GLN A 195 1.21 -14.50 -1.75
CA GLN A 195 1.66 -13.40 -2.58
C GLN A 195 2.00 -13.88 -4.00
N LEU A 196 2.79 -14.96 -4.10
CA LEU A 196 3.25 -15.52 -5.38
C LEU A 196 2.10 -15.97 -6.29
N LYS A 197 0.98 -16.46 -5.73
CA LYS A 197 -0.22 -16.82 -6.51
C LYS A 197 -0.86 -15.66 -7.27
N ARG A 198 -0.56 -14.41 -6.90
CA ARG A 198 -1.11 -13.22 -7.55
C ARG A 198 -0.16 -12.61 -8.58
N LEU A 199 1.08 -13.11 -8.66
CA LEU A 199 2.13 -12.58 -9.52
C LEU A 199 2.26 -13.41 -10.80
N ASP A 200 2.71 -12.78 -11.87
CA ASP A 200 3.01 -13.46 -13.14
C ASP A 200 4.49 -13.84 -13.24
N ALA A 201 5.35 -13.03 -12.62
CA ALA A 201 6.78 -13.30 -12.56
C ALA A 201 7.44 -12.73 -11.29
N LEU A 202 8.66 -13.18 -11.02
CA LEU A 202 9.51 -12.75 -9.92
C LEU A 202 10.81 -12.18 -10.47
N LEU A 203 11.15 -10.95 -10.09
CA LEU A 203 12.47 -10.37 -10.29
C LEU A 203 13.43 -10.85 -9.20
N HIS A 204 14.37 -11.70 -9.59
CA HIS A 204 15.44 -12.19 -8.75
C HIS A 204 16.68 -11.29 -8.91
N LYS A 205 16.77 -10.27 -8.04
CA LYS A 205 17.80 -9.23 -8.12
C LYS A 205 19.26 -9.73 -8.03
N ALA A 206 19.54 -10.86 -7.38
CA ALA A 206 20.92 -11.34 -7.29
C ALA A 206 21.46 -11.84 -8.64
N THR A 207 20.57 -12.20 -9.57
CA THR A 207 20.92 -12.61 -10.94
C THR A 207 20.40 -11.64 -12.00
N ASP A 208 19.69 -10.58 -11.59
CA ASP A 208 18.91 -9.70 -12.48
C ASP A 208 17.97 -10.47 -13.43
N GLU A 209 17.49 -11.65 -13.00
CA GLU A 209 16.64 -12.53 -13.80
C GLU A 209 15.15 -12.34 -13.47
N ILE A 210 14.31 -12.49 -14.49
CA ILE A 210 12.85 -12.55 -14.35
C ILE A 210 12.41 -14.01 -14.48
N ILE A 211 11.87 -14.56 -13.39
CA ILE A 211 11.40 -15.95 -13.30
C ILE A 211 9.89 -15.94 -13.46
N GLN A 212 9.35 -16.58 -14.50
CA GLN A 212 7.91 -16.73 -14.67
C GLN A 212 7.34 -17.65 -13.57
N ILE A 213 6.20 -17.25 -12.98
CA ILE A 213 5.54 -18.01 -11.93
C ILE A 213 4.37 -18.77 -12.57
N ASP A 214 4.43 -20.11 -12.54
CA ASP A 214 3.28 -20.95 -12.91
C ASP A 214 2.40 -21.22 -11.68
N ALA A 215 1.23 -20.58 -11.63
CA ALA A 215 0.26 -20.71 -10.55
C ALA A 215 -0.37 -22.11 -10.44
N SER A 216 -0.26 -22.95 -11.48
CA SER A 216 -0.74 -24.34 -11.47
C SER A 216 0.23 -25.31 -10.79
N SER A 217 1.48 -24.88 -10.58
CA SER A 217 2.52 -25.72 -10.03
C SER A 217 2.54 -25.64 -8.51
N ASN A 218 2.52 -26.80 -7.85
CA ASN A 218 3.00 -26.88 -6.47
C ASN A 218 4.45 -26.40 -6.48
N PHE A 219 4.82 -25.44 -5.63
CA PHE A 219 6.13 -24.76 -5.57
C PHE A 219 7.36 -25.70 -5.50
N SER A 220 7.16 -27.01 -5.39
CA SER A 220 8.18 -28.04 -5.49
C SER A 220 8.60 -28.42 -6.93
N LYS A 221 7.89 -28.02 -8.00
CA LYS A 221 8.16 -28.56 -9.36
C LYS A 221 7.99 -27.62 -10.59
N GLY A 222 7.80 -26.31 -10.43
CA GLY A 222 7.36 -25.44 -11.55
C GLY A 222 8.22 -24.23 -11.90
N THR A 223 9.55 -24.33 -11.85
CA THR A 223 10.42 -23.23 -12.33
C THR A 223 10.92 -23.51 -13.75
N VAL A 224 10.44 -22.73 -14.72
CA VAL A 224 10.98 -22.71 -16.10
C VAL A 224 11.94 -21.54 -16.21
N PHE A 225 13.21 -21.84 -16.47
CA PHE A 225 14.26 -20.84 -16.66
C PHE A 225 14.30 -20.37 -18.11
N SER A 226 14.76 -19.15 -18.35
CA SER A 226 14.94 -18.62 -19.70
C SER A 226 16.04 -19.38 -20.47
N PRO A 227 16.03 -19.37 -21.82
CA PRO A 227 16.98 -20.13 -22.65
C PRO A 227 18.46 -19.83 -22.37
N ALA A 228 18.78 -18.59 -21.96
CA ALA A 228 20.13 -18.18 -21.57
C ALA A 228 20.70 -19.03 -20.41
N PHE A 229 19.84 -19.67 -19.62
CA PHE A 229 20.25 -20.46 -18.44
C PHE A 229 20.46 -21.96 -18.73
N CYS A 230 19.96 -22.51 -19.84
CA CYS A 230 20.20 -23.93 -20.18
C CYS A 230 21.68 -24.19 -20.54
N GLU A 231 22.40 -23.17 -21.00
CA GLU A 231 23.82 -23.27 -21.38
C GLU A 231 24.79 -23.35 -20.20
N LEU A 232 24.34 -23.03 -18.97
CA LEU A 232 25.17 -23.07 -17.77
C LEU A 232 25.13 -24.42 -17.03
N LYS A 233 24.32 -25.39 -17.49
CA LYS A 233 24.28 -26.76 -16.92
C LYS A 233 25.33 -27.72 -17.50
N SER A 234 26.15 -27.28 -18.46
CA SER A 234 27.14 -28.12 -19.14
C SER A 234 28.60 -27.73 -18.87
N LYS A 235 28.89 -27.09 -17.73
CA LYS A 235 30.26 -26.95 -17.21
C LYS A 235 30.38 -27.45 -15.78
#